data_AF-A0A0B6ZFZ7-F1
#
_entry.id   AF-A0A0B6ZFZ7-F1
#
_cell.length_a   1.000
_cell.length_b   1.000
_cell.length_c   1.000
_cell.angle_alpha   90.00
_cell.angle_beta   90.00
_cell.angle_gamma   90.00
#
_symmetry.space_group_name_H-M   'P 1'
#
loop_
_entity.id
_entity.type
_entity.pdbx_description
1 polymer ?
#
loop_
_entity_poly.entity_id
_entity_poly.type
_entity_poly.pdbx_seq_one_letter_code
_entity_poly.pdbx_strand_id
1 'polypeptide(L)'
;MEVTKHTFNEQLERIIEDINESDFIAIDGEFTGLDATNSGHTSPFDTPEERYSKITQECSDFLLIQFGLCTFKVDEEKQRYEAKPYNFYVFPTPLSRHSPDRRFLCQSSSIDFLASQGFDFNKLFKEGIPYLIPEEENKLRADLERRHEEINKDGSGSFSPHGRASVNKSYVPIPEEQKTFINNISEQITQYLDDEDAEPLVIPPCNAFQRKLIYQTVEKKFPLVHLETKTGDDRLRYMEVSRAKSAQEQRKYQMDMQNLQKMELDIQVGFTKVIRAITASGKLVVGHNMFLDVFHILNNFHGNLPSDVDDFKTVAKSVLPRLVDTKLMASTQPLQEHISYSGLNGMMQTLSCEPFQPAKVDIAADFERYHNGGGAMHEAGYDALVTGRCFLTMINYLGSLQNPPASFTLPSSSIVEPFVNKLFLMRIIDIPYLNLNGPDLKVNRDHVFHVTFPKEWKPSDLYALFKPYGNIQISWLTSTTAYVALYLKENSALALKALSQPVISSFHVTSYAAHQLSKSLHLSSTTLSATSSPNKRKLVHGDDEDSVIRKVKRHTLSEQVCPVDAVENSILADGNKSENTHGNHHSPESMTEDSTEKTTDKLFDESDTW
;
A
#
# COMPACT_ATOMS: atom_id res chain seq x y z
N MET A 1 -18.23 0.69 -11.62
CA MET A 1 -17.41 0.72 -12.83
C MET A 1 -16.03 0.21 -12.47
N GLU A 2 -15.45 -0.68 -13.26
CA GLU A 2 -14.04 -1.05 -13.07
C GLU A 2 -13.15 -0.12 -13.87
N VAL A 3 -12.07 0.33 -13.23
CA VAL A 3 -11.10 1.25 -13.80
C VAL A 3 -9.71 0.61 -13.70
N THR A 4 -9.05 0.47 -14.83
CA THR A 4 -7.68 -0.05 -14.94
C THR A 4 -6.81 0.98 -15.66
N LYS A 5 -5.51 0.74 -15.77
CA LYS A 5 -4.59 1.66 -16.47
C LYS A 5 -4.99 1.97 -17.91
N HIS A 6 -5.75 1.07 -18.55
CA HIS A 6 -6.20 1.23 -19.93
C HIS A 6 -7.37 2.20 -20.07
N THR A 7 -8.27 2.24 -19.09
CA THR A 7 -9.48 3.08 -19.11
C THR A 7 -9.34 4.34 -18.24
N PHE A 8 -8.35 4.40 -17.35
CA PHE A 8 -8.21 5.46 -16.35
C PHE A 8 -8.15 6.87 -16.95
N ASN A 9 -7.31 7.12 -17.96
CA ASN A 9 -7.15 8.46 -18.51
C ASN A 9 -8.41 8.96 -19.23
N GLU A 10 -9.12 8.08 -19.92
CA GLU A 10 -10.37 8.41 -20.62
C GLU A 10 -11.52 8.71 -19.64
N GLN A 11 -11.49 8.08 -18.46
CA GLN A 11 -12.53 8.24 -17.44
C GLN A 11 -12.19 9.30 -16.39
N LEU A 12 -10.94 9.79 -16.32
CA LEU A 12 -10.46 10.63 -15.23
C LEU A 12 -11.26 11.93 -15.08
N GLU A 13 -11.54 12.63 -16.18
CA GLU A 13 -12.32 13.88 -16.15
C GLU A 13 -13.70 13.65 -15.55
N ARG A 14 -14.37 12.59 -16.00
CA ARG A 14 -15.67 12.17 -15.48
C ARG A 14 -15.60 11.78 -14.01
N ILE A 15 -14.59 11.01 -13.58
CA ILE A 15 -14.41 10.63 -12.17
C ILE A 15 -14.28 11.88 -11.29
N ILE A 16 -13.50 12.87 -11.75
CA ILE A 16 -13.32 14.14 -11.05
C ILE A 16 -14.63 14.93 -11.00
N GLU A 17 -15.40 14.97 -12.09
CA GLU A 17 -16.72 15.57 -12.12
C GLU A 17 -17.69 14.88 -11.14
N ASP A 18 -17.74 13.56 -11.15
CA ASP A 18 -18.58 12.77 -10.24
C ASP A 18 -18.17 12.96 -8.76
N ILE A 19 -16.87 13.13 -8.48
CA ILE A 19 -16.38 13.54 -7.16
C ILE A 19 -16.81 14.97 -6.84
N ASN A 20 -16.80 15.90 -7.78
CA ASN A 20 -17.13 17.32 -7.56
C ASN A 20 -18.64 17.60 -7.48
N GLU A 21 -19.48 16.77 -8.07
CA GLU A 21 -20.95 16.95 -8.04
C GLU A 21 -21.68 16.25 -6.89
N SER A 22 -21.03 15.28 -6.22
CA SER A 22 -21.61 14.55 -5.08
C SER A 22 -21.87 15.41 -3.83
N ASP A 23 -22.61 14.90 -2.86
CA ASP A 23 -22.74 15.52 -1.53
C ASP A 23 -21.73 14.94 -0.54
N PHE A 24 -21.42 13.65 -0.69
CA PHE A 24 -20.38 12.95 0.02
C PHE A 24 -19.86 11.77 -0.81
N ILE A 25 -18.75 11.19 -0.37
CA ILE A 25 -18.21 9.96 -0.94
C ILE A 25 -18.06 8.90 0.15
N ALA A 26 -18.20 7.64 -0.24
CA ALA A 26 -17.79 6.51 0.58
C ALA A 26 -16.59 5.82 -0.07
N ILE A 27 -15.70 5.29 0.75
CA ILE A 27 -14.49 4.60 0.31
C ILE A 27 -14.29 3.29 1.06
N ASP A 28 -13.55 2.39 0.43
CA ASP A 28 -13.10 1.12 0.99
C ASP A 28 -11.84 0.67 0.24
N GLY A 29 -11.04 -0.21 0.82
CA GLY A 29 -9.77 -0.66 0.27
C GLY A 29 -9.48 -2.13 0.51
N GLU A 30 -9.00 -2.81 -0.53
CA GLU A 30 -8.44 -4.16 -0.40
C GLU A 30 -6.93 -4.12 -0.27
N PHE A 31 -6.38 -4.94 0.63
CA PHE A 31 -4.97 -4.91 1.00
C PHE A 31 -4.26 -6.23 0.72
N THR A 32 -2.94 -6.17 0.46
CA THR A 32 -2.11 -7.38 0.34
C THR A 32 -1.88 -8.10 1.68
N GLY A 33 -2.27 -7.48 2.80
CA GLY A 33 -2.20 -8.03 4.15
C GLY A 33 -2.72 -7.05 5.18
N LEU A 34 -2.98 -7.55 6.39
CA LEU A 34 -3.52 -6.79 7.53
C LEU A 34 -2.60 -6.84 8.77
N ASP A 35 -1.74 -7.86 8.87
CA ASP A 35 -0.77 -8.02 9.96
C ASP A 35 0.48 -8.77 9.43
N ALA A 36 1.67 -8.18 9.56
CA ALA A 36 2.91 -8.79 9.09
C ALA A 36 3.45 -9.89 10.01
N THR A 37 2.96 -10.01 11.25
CA THR A 37 3.65 -10.78 12.29
C THR A 37 2.80 -11.81 13.05
N ASN A 38 1.51 -12.00 12.74
CA ASN A 38 0.63 -12.94 13.46
C ASN A 38 0.69 -12.78 15.00
N SER A 39 1.07 -11.59 15.48
CA SER A 39 1.70 -11.50 16.78
C SER A 39 0.71 -11.22 17.91
N GLY A 40 -0.58 -11.00 17.59
CA GLY A 40 -1.60 -10.75 18.60
C GLY A 40 -1.25 -9.56 19.50
N HIS A 41 -0.39 -8.66 19.03
CA HIS A 41 0.19 -7.57 19.82
C HIS A 41 -0.73 -6.35 19.95
N THR A 42 -1.95 -6.38 19.38
CA THR A 42 -2.96 -5.37 19.68
C THR A 42 -3.48 -5.60 21.10
N SER A 43 -3.05 -4.76 22.03
CA SER A 43 -3.45 -4.87 23.43
C SER A 43 -4.75 -4.08 23.65
N PRO A 44 -5.70 -4.61 24.45
CA PRO A 44 -6.90 -3.88 24.83
C PRO A 44 -6.59 -2.60 25.63
N PHE A 45 -5.37 -2.46 26.14
CA PHE A 45 -4.89 -1.31 26.91
C PHE A 45 -3.85 -0.48 26.16
N ASP A 46 -3.76 -0.60 24.84
CA ASP A 46 -2.95 0.32 24.05
C ASP A 46 -3.44 1.76 24.25
N THR A 47 -2.50 2.70 24.26
CA THR A 47 -2.82 4.11 23.98
C THR A 47 -2.99 4.30 22.46
N PRO A 48 -3.65 5.37 22.00
CA PRO A 48 -3.74 5.69 20.57
C PRO A 48 -2.37 5.79 19.89
N GLU A 49 -1.37 6.34 20.59
CA GLU A 49 0.01 6.42 20.13
C GLU A 49 0.66 5.03 19.99
N GLU A 50 0.51 4.16 20.99
CA GLU A 50 1.00 2.78 20.92
C GLU A 50 0.33 2.01 19.77
N ARG A 51 -0.98 2.22 19.58
CA ARG A 51 -1.73 1.58 18.50
C ARG A 51 -1.24 2.05 17.13
N TYR A 52 -1.11 3.36 16.94
CA TYR A 52 -0.58 3.93 15.72
C TYR A 52 0.82 3.39 15.42
N SER A 53 1.72 3.41 16.41
CA SER A 53 3.09 2.89 16.23
C SER A 53 3.12 1.42 15.80
N LYS A 54 2.24 0.57 16.32
CA LYS A 54 2.17 -0.85 15.92
C LYS A 54 1.66 -1.00 14.50
N ILE A 55 0.58 -0.31 14.14
CA ILE A 55 0.05 -0.31 12.77
C ILE A 55 1.13 0.16 11.79
N THR A 56 1.85 1.24 12.10
CA THR A 56 2.95 1.73 11.26
C THR A 56 4.06 0.70 11.10
N GLN A 57 4.42 -0.04 12.15
CA GLN A 57 5.46 -1.07 12.06
C GLN A 57 5.00 -2.32 11.30
N GLU A 58 3.74 -2.71 11.44
CA GLU A 58 3.22 -3.99 10.94
C GLU A 58 2.57 -3.88 9.56
N CYS A 59 2.06 -2.70 9.18
CA CYS A 59 1.24 -2.52 7.98
C CYS A 59 1.91 -1.71 6.87
N SER A 60 2.99 -0.96 7.14
CA SER A 60 3.60 -0.06 6.15
C SER A 60 4.08 -0.74 4.86
N ASP A 61 4.43 -2.03 4.94
CA ASP A 61 4.93 -2.80 3.81
C ASP A 61 3.83 -3.49 2.99
N PHE A 62 2.57 -3.44 3.43
CA PHE A 62 1.43 -3.91 2.63
C PHE A 62 0.92 -2.81 1.69
N LEU A 63 0.30 -3.23 0.59
CA LEU A 63 -0.28 -2.32 -0.40
C LEU A 63 -1.79 -2.33 -0.31
N LEU A 64 -2.39 -1.15 -0.43
CA LEU A 64 -3.74 -1.02 -0.95
C LEU A 64 -3.68 -1.32 -2.47
N ILE A 65 -4.43 -2.32 -2.90
CA ILE A 65 -4.38 -2.87 -4.28
C ILE A 65 -5.67 -2.72 -5.06
N GLN A 66 -6.80 -2.54 -4.36
CA GLN A 66 -8.04 -2.10 -4.97
C GLN A 66 -8.63 -0.98 -4.12
N PHE A 67 -8.96 0.14 -4.76
CA PHE A 67 -9.62 1.27 -4.11
C PHE A 67 -11.08 1.34 -4.56
N GLY A 68 -11.98 1.26 -3.61
CA GLY A 68 -13.41 1.47 -3.77
C GLY A 68 -13.75 2.94 -3.57
N LEU A 69 -14.49 3.51 -4.51
CA LEU A 69 -15.03 4.87 -4.39
C LEU A 69 -16.50 4.83 -4.80
N CYS A 70 -17.40 5.25 -3.92
CA CYS A 70 -18.79 5.46 -4.29
C CYS A 70 -19.18 6.91 -4.03
N THR A 71 -19.55 7.65 -5.08
CA THR A 71 -20.05 9.01 -4.93
C THR A 71 -21.56 8.98 -4.73
N PHE A 72 -22.09 9.86 -3.88
CA PHE A 72 -23.51 9.96 -3.59
C PHE A 72 -24.00 11.38 -3.81
N LYS A 73 -25.01 11.55 -4.66
CA LYS A 73 -25.63 12.85 -4.96
C LYS A 73 -27.09 12.84 -4.51
N VAL A 74 -27.52 13.88 -3.81
CA VAL A 74 -28.87 14.02 -3.28
C VAL A 74 -29.85 14.54 -4.33
N ASP A 75 -31.04 13.95 -4.38
CA ASP A 75 -32.22 14.52 -5.02
C ASP A 75 -33.21 14.84 -3.90
N GLU A 76 -33.16 16.09 -3.41
CA GLU A 76 -33.98 16.54 -2.28
C GLU A 76 -35.48 16.51 -2.60
N GLU A 77 -35.87 16.84 -3.83
CA GLU A 77 -37.27 16.84 -4.26
C GLU A 77 -37.87 15.43 -4.17
N LYS A 78 -37.10 14.41 -4.56
CA LYS A 78 -37.55 13.02 -4.52
C LYS A 78 -37.14 12.27 -3.25
N GLN A 79 -36.44 12.93 -2.32
CA GLN A 79 -35.87 12.37 -1.10
C GLN A 79 -35.15 11.03 -1.34
N ARG A 80 -34.18 11.06 -2.26
CA ARG A 80 -33.37 9.90 -2.64
C ARG A 80 -31.94 10.31 -2.95
N TYR A 81 -31.09 9.32 -3.17
CA TYR A 81 -29.71 9.51 -3.56
C TYR A 81 -29.40 8.76 -4.84
N GLU A 82 -28.55 9.32 -5.70
CA GLU A 82 -27.92 8.63 -6.81
C GLU A 82 -26.51 8.23 -6.40
N ALA A 83 -26.14 6.95 -6.61
CA ALA A 83 -24.83 6.41 -6.29
C ALA A 83 -24.03 5.99 -7.53
N LYS A 84 -22.73 6.31 -7.54
CA LYS A 84 -21.78 5.96 -8.62
C LYS A 84 -20.55 5.22 -8.05
N PRO A 85 -20.60 3.88 -7.94
CA PRO A 85 -19.51 3.05 -7.41
C PRO A 85 -18.41 2.74 -8.45
N TYR A 86 -17.15 2.90 -8.07
CA TYR A 86 -15.94 2.62 -8.85
C TYR A 86 -15.01 1.66 -8.11
N ASN A 87 -14.33 0.81 -8.89
CA ASN A 87 -13.20 -0.01 -8.46
C ASN A 87 -11.96 0.39 -9.24
N PHE A 88 -10.93 0.82 -8.53
CA PHE A 88 -9.63 1.12 -9.11
C PHE A 88 -8.64 0.04 -8.71
N TYR A 89 -8.10 -0.69 -9.70
CA TYR A 89 -6.95 -1.55 -9.45
C TYR A 89 -5.70 -0.69 -9.48
N VAL A 90 -4.94 -0.65 -8.40
CA VAL A 90 -3.79 0.24 -8.24
C VAL A 90 -2.53 -0.56 -7.94
N PHE A 91 -1.45 -0.27 -8.66
CA PHE A 91 -0.19 -1.02 -8.50
C PHE A 91 1.00 -0.12 -8.81
N PRO A 92 2.07 -0.10 -7.98
CA PRO A 92 3.21 0.81 -8.13
C PRO A 92 4.15 0.37 -9.26
N THR A 93 3.64 0.35 -10.50
CA THR A 93 4.41 -0.06 -11.68
C THR A 93 5.45 1.01 -12.03
N PRO A 94 6.75 0.68 -12.07
CA PRO A 94 7.76 1.62 -12.55
C PRO A 94 7.64 1.74 -14.08
N LEU A 95 7.24 2.91 -14.58
CA LEU A 95 7.15 3.17 -16.02
C LEU A 95 8.51 3.57 -16.62
N SER A 96 9.39 4.19 -15.83
CA SER A 96 10.74 4.56 -16.25
C SER A 96 11.80 3.95 -15.33
N ARG A 97 13.04 3.85 -15.81
CA ARG A 97 14.20 3.41 -15.00
C ARG A 97 14.55 4.36 -13.83
N HIS A 98 14.05 5.59 -13.87
CA HIS A 98 14.24 6.57 -12.81
C HIS A 98 13.14 6.50 -11.76
N SER A 99 12.06 5.79 -12.07
CA SER A 99 10.93 5.62 -11.17
C SER A 99 11.30 4.67 -10.03
N PRO A 100 10.74 4.89 -8.83
CA PRO A 100 10.94 3.99 -7.71
C PRO A 100 10.43 2.57 -8.03
N ASP A 101 11.25 1.57 -7.68
CA ASP A 101 10.90 0.16 -7.75
C ASP A 101 10.50 -0.31 -6.34
N ARG A 102 9.19 -0.31 -6.06
CA ARG A 102 8.66 -0.55 -4.72
C ARG A 102 8.65 -2.03 -4.38
N ARG A 103 9.06 -2.36 -3.16
CA ARG A 103 8.92 -3.68 -2.57
C ARG A 103 7.75 -3.68 -1.60
N PHE A 104 7.03 -4.78 -1.54
CA PHE A 104 5.87 -4.93 -0.67
C PHE A 104 5.78 -6.37 -0.15
N LEU A 105 5.01 -6.55 0.92
CA LEU A 105 4.68 -7.84 1.49
C LEU A 105 3.28 -8.29 1.04
N CYS A 106 3.09 -9.61 1.05
CA CYS A 106 1.79 -10.25 0.93
C CYS A 106 1.60 -11.20 2.09
N GLN A 107 0.45 -11.11 2.76
CA GLN A 107 0.03 -12.05 3.78
C GLN A 107 -0.76 -13.17 3.10
N SER A 108 -0.28 -14.42 3.23
CA SER A 108 -0.87 -15.56 2.52
C SER A 108 -2.37 -15.72 2.77
N SER A 109 -2.83 -15.50 4.01
CA SER A 109 -4.25 -15.59 4.35
C SER A 109 -5.08 -14.52 3.64
N SER A 110 -4.63 -13.26 3.60
CA SER A 110 -5.34 -12.19 2.91
C SER A 110 -5.43 -12.43 1.40
N ILE A 111 -4.35 -12.94 0.78
CA ILE A 111 -4.36 -13.31 -0.63
C ILE A 111 -5.32 -14.48 -0.92
N ASP A 112 -5.32 -15.51 -0.07
CA ASP A 112 -6.24 -16.64 -0.18
C ASP A 112 -7.71 -16.21 -0.05
N PHE A 113 -8.00 -15.33 0.90
CA PHE A 113 -9.32 -14.73 1.08
C PHE A 113 -9.77 -13.97 -0.16
N LEU A 114 -8.98 -13.02 -0.64
CA LEU A 114 -9.30 -12.26 -1.85
C LEU A 114 -9.50 -13.18 -3.07
N ALA A 115 -8.67 -14.22 -3.21
CA ALA A 115 -8.85 -15.22 -4.26
C ALA A 115 -10.19 -15.97 -4.13
N SER A 116 -10.60 -16.32 -2.90
CA SER A 116 -11.88 -16.97 -2.63
C SER A 116 -13.10 -16.10 -2.95
N GLN A 117 -12.94 -14.78 -2.86
CA GLN A 117 -13.96 -13.78 -3.21
C GLN A 117 -13.96 -13.40 -4.71
N GLY A 118 -13.09 -14.04 -5.51
CA GLY A 118 -13.03 -13.81 -6.96
C GLY A 118 -12.21 -12.59 -7.39
N PHE A 119 -11.32 -12.08 -6.52
CA PHE A 119 -10.40 -11.00 -6.88
C PHE A 119 -9.47 -11.39 -8.04
N ASP A 120 -9.40 -10.55 -9.07
CA ASP A 120 -8.54 -10.80 -10.23
C ASP A 120 -7.14 -10.20 -10.05
N PHE A 121 -6.22 -11.00 -9.53
CA PHE A 121 -4.81 -10.63 -9.39
C PHE A 121 -4.10 -10.39 -10.74
N ASN A 122 -4.56 -10.98 -11.85
CA ASN A 122 -3.98 -10.66 -13.14
C ASN A 122 -4.29 -9.22 -13.53
N LYS A 123 -5.54 -8.78 -13.31
CA LYS A 123 -5.93 -7.39 -13.55
C LYS A 123 -5.12 -6.44 -12.68
N LEU A 124 -4.88 -6.76 -11.41
CA LEU A 124 -3.99 -5.99 -10.54
C LEU A 124 -2.57 -5.87 -11.11
N PHE A 125 -1.87 -6.99 -11.29
CA PHE A 125 -0.44 -6.96 -11.61
C PHE A 125 -0.13 -6.58 -13.07
N LYS A 126 -1.07 -6.84 -14.00
CA LYS A 126 -0.89 -6.50 -15.42
C LYS A 126 -1.49 -5.17 -15.79
N GLU A 127 -2.59 -4.76 -15.15
CA GLU A 127 -3.40 -3.61 -15.55
C GLU A 127 -3.61 -2.57 -14.43
N GLY A 128 -2.95 -2.74 -13.29
CA GLY A 128 -3.00 -1.77 -12.19
C GLY A 128 -2.58 -0.37 -12.62
N ILE A 129 -3.36 0.61 -12.20
CA ILE A 129 -3.10 2.03 -12.42
C ILE A 129 -1.84 2.40 -11.61
N PRO A 130 -0.81 2.96 -12.24
CA PRO A 130 0.39 3.41 -11.54
C PRO A 130 0.06 4.58 -10.61
N TYR A 131 0.97 4.85 -9.68
CA TYR A 131 0.88 6.02 -8.82
C TYR A 131 2.27 6.46 -8.37
N LEU A 132 2.36 7.75 -8.03
CA LEU A 132 3.54 8.36 -7.41
C LEU A 132 3.09 9.18 -6.21
N ILE A 133 3.88 9.18 -5.14
CA ILE A 133 3.68 10.18 -4.09
C ILE A 133 4.19 11.55 -4.59
N PRO A 134 3.63 12.67 -4.09
CA PRO A 134 4.05 14.03 -4.41
C PRO A 134 5.58 14.25 -4.41
N GLU A 135 6.31 13.70 -3.45
CA GLU A 135 7.77 13.84 -3.40
C GLU A 135 8.46 13.17 -4.61
N GLU A 136 8.03 11.96 -4.96
CA GLU A 136 8.55 11.21 -6.11
C GLU A 136 8.20 11.93 -7.43
N GLU A 137 6.97 12.43 -7.57
CA GLU A 137 6.56 13.21 -8.75
C GLU A 137 7.42 14.46 -8.90
N ASN A 138 7.56 15.26 -7.83
CA ASN A 138 8.32 16.51 -7.87
C ASN A 138 9.77 16.26 -8.26
N LYS A 139 10.38 15.21 -7.71
CA LYS A 139 11.74 14.80 -8.05
C LYS A 139 11.86 14.40 -9.52
N LEU A 140 10.96 13.56 -10.02
CA LEU A 140 10.98 13.11 -11.42
C LEU A 140 10.73 14.27 -12.39
N ARG A 141 9.83 15.20 -12.05
CA ARG A 141 9.55 16.41 -12.82
C ARG A 141 10.78 17.31 -12.91
N ALA A 142 11.42 17.60 -11.77
CA ALA A 142 12.64 18.40 -11.72
C ALA A 142 13.80 17.76 -12.50
N ASP A 143 13.96 16.44 -12.41
CA ASP A 143 14.97 15.70 -13.17
C ASP A 143 14.70 15.69 -14.69
N LEU A 144 13.43 15.68 -15.10
CA LEU A 144 13.05 15.83 -16.51
C LEU A 144 13.36 17.24 -17.02
N GLU A 145 12.95 18.27 -16.27
CA GLU A 145 13.18 19.67 -16.64
C GLU A 145 14.67 19.99 -16.75
N ARG A 146 15.48 19.56 -15.77
CA ARG A 146 16.94 19.72 -15.80
C ARG A 146 17.56 19.09 -17.05
N ARG A 147 17.11 17.89 -17.45
CA ARG A 147 17.60 17.22 -18.66
C ARG A 147 17.21 17.97 -19.93
N HIS A 148 15.99 18.52 -19.99
CA HIS A 148 15.55 19.34 -21.13
C HIS A 148 16.37 20.63 -21.24
N GLU A 149 16.69 21.27 -20.12
CA GLU A 149 17.56 22.46 -20.11
C GLU A 149 19.00 22.17 -20.54
N GLU A 150 19.57 21.04 -20.10
CA GLU A 150 20.91 20.61 -20.51
C GLU A 150 20.99 20.37 -22.03
N ILE A 151 19.96 19.74 -22.61
CA ILE A 151 19.86 19.51 -24.06
C ILE A 151 19.76 20.84 -24.83
N ASN A 152 18.97 21.80 -24.33
CA ASN A 152 18.78 23.10 -24.97
C ASN A 152 20.05 23.98 -24.94
N LYS A 153 20.93 23.81 -23.93
CA LYS A 153 22.17 24.61 -23.78
C LYS A 153 23.35 24.06 -24.59
N ASP A 154 23.52 22.74 -24.68
CA ASP A 154 24.71 22.15 -25.28
C ASP A 154 24.59 21.92 -26.79
N GLY A 155 23.40 22.04 -27.40
CA GLY A 155 23.18 21.87 -28.85
C GLY A 155 23.56 20.48 -29.41
N SER A 156 24.01 19.57 -28.54
CA SER A 156 24.50 18.23 -28.83
C SER A 156 23.46 17.25 -28.30
N GLY A 157 22.53 16.89 -29.19
CA GLY A 157 21.40 16.03 -28.89
C GLY A 157 21.84 14.58 -28.67
N SER A 158 22.34 14.25 -27.48
CA SER A 158 22.48 12.86 -27.07
C SER A 158 21.11 12.33 -26.60
N PHE A 159 20.35 11.78 -27.54
CA PHE A 159 19.24 10.90 -27.20
C PHE A 159 19.81 9.55 -26.76
N SER A 160 19.91 9.33 -25.45
CA SER A 160 19.89 7.97 -24.91
C SER A 160 18.51 7.74 -24.30
N PRO A 161 17.66 6.87 -24.88
CA PRO A 161 16.36 6.53 -24.31
C PRO A 161 16.48 5.82 -22.94
N HIS A 162 17.70 5.64 -22.43
CA HIS A 162 18.02 4.79 -21.28
C HIS A 162 18.85 5.52 -20.21
N GLY A 163 18.66 6.83 -20.05
CA GLY A 163 18.89 7.51 -18.76
C GLY A 163 20.30 7.45 -18.15
N ARG A 164 21.32 6.99 -18.88
CA ARG A 164 22.70 7.11 -18.39
C ARG A 164 23.09 8.57 -18.55
N ALA A 165 23.08 9.30 -17.44
CA ALA A 165 23.98 10.44 -17.28
C ALA A 165 25.36 9.95 -17.74
N SER A 166 25.83 10.49 -18.87
CA SER A 166 27.16 10.17 -19.38
C SER A 166 28.16 10.83 -18.45
N VAL A 167 28.48 10.14 -17.35
CA VAL A 167 29.63 10.45 -16.52
C VAL A 167 30.84 10.29 -17.45
N ASN A 168 31.43 11.42 -17.80
CA ASN A 168 32.55 11.63 -18.72
C ASN A 168 32.20 11.70 -20.23
N LYS A 169 31.94 12.92 -20.70
CA LYS A 169 32.23 13.42 -22.07
C LYS A 169 33.75 13.39 -22.38
N SER A 170 34.47 12.33 -21.98
CA SER A 170 35.82 12.10 -22.47
C SER A 170 35.67 11.55 -23.89
N TYR A 171 36.00 12.38 -24.88
CA TYR A 171 36.16 11.96 -26.26
C TYR A 171 37.11 10.75 -26.27
N VAL A 172 36.62 9.61 -26.75
CA VAL A 172 37.42 8.39 -26.80
C VAL A 172 38.10 8.36 -28.17
N PRO A 173 39.44 8.44 -28.24
CA PRO A 173 40.15 8.26 -29.50
C PRO A 173 39.75 6.91 -30.10
N ILE A 174 39.34 6.90 -31.37
CA ILE A 174 38.92 5.67 -32.06
C ILE A 174 40.15 4.76 -32.19
N PRO A 175 40.16 3.57 -31.57
CA PRO A 175 41.28 2.62 -31.70
C PRO A 175 41.48 2.21 -33.16
N GLU A 176 42.71 1.91 -33.57
CA GLU A 176 43.03 1.52 -34.96
C GLU A 176 42.12 0.39 -35.48
N GLU A 177 41.85 -0.61 -34.63
CA GLU A 177 40.99 -1.76 -34.96
C GLU A 177 39.53 -1.38 -35.26
N GLN A 178 39.05 -0.25 -34.74
CA GLN A 178 37.67 0.22 -34.92
C GLN A 178 37.56 1.32 -35.99
N LYS A 179 38.68 1.85 -36.50
CA LYS A 179 38.65 2.93 -37.51
C LYS A 179 37.93 2.52 -38.78
N THR A 180 38.24 1.34 -39.31
CA THR A 180 37.60 0.83 -40.54
C THR A 180 36.08 0.70 -40.37
N PHE A 181 35.64 0.20 -39.22
CA PHE A 181 34.23 0.06 -38.88
C PHE A 181 33.52 1.43 -38.81
N ILE A 182 34.08 2.40 -38.08
CA ILE A 182 33.49 3.75 -37.96
C ILE A 182 33.53 4.53 -39.28
N ASN A 183 34.58 4.36 -40.07
CA ASN A 183 34.69 4.98 -41.39
C ASN A 183 33.63 4.43 -42.34
N ASN A 184 33.39 3.12 -42.36
CA ASN A 184 32.34 2.50 -43.16
C ASN A 184 30.95 3.05 -42.77
N ILE A 185 30.64 3.12 -41.47
CA ILE A 185 29.37 3.74 -41.00
C ILE A 185 29.28 5.21 -41.42
N SER A 186 30.38 5.96 -41.32
CA SER A 186 30.39 7.36 -41.76
C SER A 186 30.11 7.49 -43.26
N GLU A 187 30.64 6.58 -44.07
CA GLU A 187 30.42 6.54 -45.52
C GLU A 187 28.97 6.19 -45.86
N GLN A 188 28.38 5.20 -45.17
CA GLN A 188 26.95 4.87 -45.31
C GLN A 188 26.05 6.06 -44.95
N ILE A 189 26.38 6.80 -43.88
CA ILE A 189 25.61 7.99 -43.49
C ILE A 189 25.76 9.09 -44.53
N THR A 190 26.96 9.31 -45.10
CA THR A 190 27.15 10.27 -46.19
C THR A 190 26.32 9.89 -47.42
N GLN A 191 26.36 8.62 -47.85
CA GLN A 191 25.55 8.14 -48.98
C GLN A 191 24.05 8.30 -48.72
N TYR A 192 23.60 7.98 -47.50
CA TYR A 192 22.22 8.21 -47.07
C TYR A 192 21.83 9.69 -47.09
N LEU A 193 22.76 10.61 -46.81
CA LEU A 193 22.51 12.06 -46.87
C LEU A 193 22.51 12.63 -48.30
N ASP A 194 23.19 11.97 -49.23
CA ASP A 194 23.24 12.38 -50.64
C ASP A 194 21.98 11.97 -51.43
N ASP A 195 21.25 10.95 -50.98
CA ASP A 195 20.01 10.46 -51.61
C ASP A 195 18.76 11.01 -50.90
N GLU A 196 18.09 12.02 -51.46
CA GLU A 196 16.92 12.68 -50.85
C GLU A 196 15.70 11.77 -50.63
N ASP A 197 15.60 10.66 -51.38
CA ASP A 197 14.47 9.73 -51.33
C ASP A 197 14.79 8.44 -50.54
N ALA A 198 15.96 8.36 -49.90
CA ALA A 198 16.37 7.19 -49.14
C ALA A 198 15.56 7.01 -47.85
N GLU A 199 15.10 5.77 -47.63
CA GLU A 199 14.54 5.32 -46.35
C GLU A 199 15.57 5.42 -45.20
N PRO A 200 15.13 5.57 -43.93
CA PRO A 200 16.03 5.67 -42.78
C PRO A 200 17.09 4.57 -42.76
N LEU A 201 18.37 4.97 -42.61
CA LEU A 201 19.48 4.04 -42.63
C LEU A 201 19.53 3.25 -41.30
N VAL A 202 19.48 1.92 -41.41
CA VAL A 202 19.58 1.01 -40.26
C VAL A 202 21.01 0.52 -40.10
N ILE A 203 21.64 0.87 -38.98
CA ILE A 203 22.94 0.33 -38.56
C ILE A 203 22.68 -0.94 -37.72
N PRO A 204 23.23 -2.11 -38.12
CA PRO A 204 22.97 -3.38 -37.45
C PRO A 204 23.45 -3.41 -35.99
N PRO A 205 22.98 -4.38 -35.19
CA PRO A 205 23.36 -4.49 -33.78
C PRO A 205 24.87 -4.53 -33.57
N CYS A 206 25.35 -3.64 -32.69
CA CYS A 206 26.76 -3.54 -32.34
C CYS A 206 26.96 -3.56 -30.82
N ASN A 207 28.19 -3.84 -30.37
CA ASN A 207 28.51 -3.84 -28.95
C ASN A 207 28.44 -2.40 -28.36
N ALA A 208 28.38 -2.29 -27.03
CA ALA A 208 28.22 -1.01 -26.34
C ALA A 208 29.37 -0.02 -26.60
N PHE A 209 30.59 -0.51 -26.82
CA PHE A 209 31.76 0.31 -27.11
C PHE A 209 31.68 0.90 -28.52
N GLN A 210 31.40 0.08 -29.53
CA GLN A 210 31.14 0.51 -30.91
C GLN A 210 29.99 1.51 -30.98
N ARG A 211 28.92 1.26 -30.23
CA ARG A 211 27.78 2.18 -30.14
C ARG A 211 28.21 3.55 -29.65
N LYS A 212 28.99 3.61 -28.58
CA LYS A 212 29.56 4.87 -28.06
C LYS A 212 30.43 5.57 -29.11
N LEU A 213 31.27 4.83 -29.83
CA LEU A 213 32.11 5.38 -30.90
C LEU A 213 31.27 5.94 -32.07
N ILE A 214 30.13 5.33 -32.39
CA ILE A 214 29.20 5.81 -33.42
C ILE A 214 28.53 7.10 -32.96
N TYR A 215 27.92 7.13 -31.77
CA TYR A 215 27.29 8.35 -31.23
C TYR A 215 28.26 9.54 -31.24
N GLN A 216 29.49 9.40 -30.71
CA GLN A 216 30.46 10.50 -30.70
C GLN A 216 30.89 10.95 -32.10
N THR A 217 30.93 10.03 -33.07
CA THR A 217 31.39 10.35 -34.43
C THR A 217 30.28 11.05 -35.20
N VAL A 218 29.05 10.55 -35.11
CA VAL A 218 27.88 11.12 -35.78
C VAL A 218 27.58 12.52 -35.26
N GLU A 219 27.59 12.70 -33.94
CA GLU A 219 27.38 14.01 -33.31
C GLU A 219 28.40 15.06 -33.76
N LYS A 220 29.66 14.66 -33.97
CA LYS A 220 30.72 15.56 -34.42
C LYS A 220 30.70 15.83 -35.93
N LYS A 221 30.36 14.82 -36.74
CA LYS A 221 30.56 14.83 -38.20
C LYS A 221 29.28 15.13 -38.99
N PHE A 222 28.11 14.84 -38.40
CA PHE A 222 26.80 14.94 -39.04
C PHE A 222 25.78 15.66 -38.12
N PRO A 223 25.89 16.98 -37.93
CA PRO A 223 25.03 17.74 -37.01
C PRO A 223 23.54 17.79 -37.40
N LEU A 224 23.21 17.43 -38.65
CA LEU A 224 21.84 17.40 -39.19
C LEU A 224 21.23 15.98 -39.21
N VAL A 225 21.88 15.02 -38.57
CA VAL A 225 21.43 13.62 -38.49
C VAL A 225 20.90 13.33 -37.10
N HIS A 226 19.74 12.68 -37.02
CA HIS A 226 19.24 12.08 -35.80
C HIS A 226 19.63 10.61 -35.75
N LEU A 227 20.18 10.18 -34.63
CA LEU A 227 20.57 8.80 -34.38
C LEU A 227 19.81 8.27 -33.17
N GLU A 228 19.01 7.22 -33.37
CA GLU A 228 18.22 6.58 -32.32
C GLU A 228 18.63 5.10 -32.17
N THR A 229 18.63 4.57 -30.95
CA THR A 229 18.75 3.11 -30.74
C THR A 229 17.37 2.49 -30.58
N LYS A 230 16.98 1.62 -31.51
CA LYS A 230 15.72 0.86 -31.46
C LYS A 230 15.98 -0.59 -31.04
N THR A 231 14.93 -1.27 -30.58
CA THR A 231 14.98 -2.70 -30.22
C THR A 231 14.06 -3.43 -31.19
N GLY A 232 14.61 -4.37 -31.97
CA GLY A 232 13.83 -5.18 -32.90
C GLY A 232 13.03 -6.29 -32.20
N ASP A 233 12.19 -6.98 -32.97
CA ASP A 233 11.34 -8.08 -32.49
C ASP A 233 12.16 -9.24 -31.88
N ASP A 234 13.41 -9.40 -32.34
CA ASP A 234 14.40 -10.35 -31.83
C ASP A 234 15.08 -9.91 -30.51
N ARG A 235 14.64 -8.78 -29.93
CA ARG A 235 15.24 -8.11 -28.77
C ARG A 235 16.68 -7.63 -29.00
N LEU A 236 17.18 -7.64 -30.23
CA LEU A 236 18.47 -7.07 -30.57
C LEU A 236 18.34 -5.56 -30.78
N ARG A 237 19.34 -4.82 -30.29
CA ARG A 237 19.37 -3.36 -30.38
C ARG A 237 20.12 -2.94 -31.62
N TYR A 238 19.45 -2.27 -32.55
CA TYR A 238 20.03 -1.66 -33.74
C TYR A 238 19.96 -0.13 -33.62
N MET A 239 20.64 0.60 -34.50
CA MET A 239 20.51 2.06 -34.56
C MET A 239 19.87 2.48 -35.87
N GLU A 240 19.00 3.48 -35.81
CA GLU A 240 18.37 4.09 -36.98
C GLU A 240 18.88 5.52 -37.13
N VAL A 241 19.29 5.84 -38.34
CA VAL A 241 19.77 7.14 -38.77
C VAL A 241 18.66 7.79 -39.59
N SER A 242 18.16 8.93 -39.12
CA SER A 242 17.16 9.72 -39.84
C SER A 242 17.69 11.13 -40.13
N ARG A 243 17.37 11.66 -41.32
CA ARG A 243 17.72 13.02 -41.71
C ARG A 243 16.80 14.00 -40.99
N ALA A 244 17.37 15.03 -40.37
CA ALA A 244 16.58 16.20 -39.99
C ALA A 244 16.61 17.20 -41.16
N LYS A 245 15.48 17.45 -41.83
CA LYS A 245 15.46 18.27 -43.06
C LYS A 245 15.67 19.76 -42.78
N SER A 246 15.51 20.20 -41.52
CA SER A 246 15.82 21.57 -41.08
C SER A 246 16.03 21.70 -39.57
N ALA A 247 16.63 22.81 -39.13
CA ALA A 247 16.71 23.18 -37.71
C ALA A 247 15.31 23.36 -37.07
N GLN A 248 14.28 23.67 -37.87
CA GLN A 248 12.89 23.76 -37.39
C GLN A 248 12.32 22.37 -37.09
N GLU A 249 12.57 21.38 -37.95
CA GLU A 249 12.15 20.00 -37.70
C GLU A 249 12.87 19.38 -36.49
N GLN A 250 14.17 19.66 -36.30
CA GLN A 250 14.89 19.23 -35.10
C GLN A 250 14.27 19.77 -33.81
N ARG A 251 13.92 21.07 -33.80
CA ARG A 251 13.24 21.69 -32.65
C ARG A 251 11.86 21.10 -32.42
N LYS A 252 11.10 20.85 -33.48
CA LYS A 252 9.78 20.21 -33.40
C LYS A 252 9.88 18.81 -32.80
N TYR A 253 10.79 17.97 -33.30
CA TYR A 253 11.03 16.64 -32.77
C TYR A 253 11.45 16.65 -31.29
N GLN A 254 12.35 17.56 -30.90
CA GLN A 254 12.73 17.73 -29.50
C GLN A 254 11.53 18.13 -28.64
N MET A 255 10.71 19.08 -29.09
CA MET A 255 9.49 19.48 -28.40
C MET A 255 8.50 18.32 -28.25
N ASP A 256 8.29 17.54 -29.32
CA ASP A 256 7.39 16.38 -29.32
C ASP A 256 7.88 15.31 -28.33
N MET A 257 9.19 15.05 -28.27
CA MET A 257 9.77 14.14 -27.27
C MET A 257 9.66 14.65 -25.84
N GLN A 258 9.86 15.95 -25.61
CA GLN A 258 9.66 16.56 -24.30
C GLN A 258 8.20 16.42 -23.86
N ASN A 259 7.27 16.62 -24.79
CA ASN A 259 5.83 16.44 -24.54
C ASN A 259 5.52 14.96 -24.21
N LEU A 260 6.08 14.00 -24.95
CA LEU A 260 5.91 12.58 -24.67
C LEU A 260 6.41 12.19 -23.27
N GLN A 261 7.58 12.67 -22.86
CA GLN A 261 8.12 12.40 -21.52
C GLN A 261 7.29 13.04 -20.41
N LYS A 262 6.73 14.24 -20.65
CA LYS A 262 5.79 14.88 -19.72
C LYS A 262 4.49 14.09 -19.61
N MET A 263 3.96 13.58 -20.72
CA MET A 263 2.79 12.71 -20.75
C MET A 263 3.04 11.38 -20.02
N GLU A 264 4.21 10.77 -20.20
CA GLU A 264 4.59 9.53 -19.49
C GLU A 264 4.65 9.74 -17.98
N LEU A 265 5.25 10.84 -17.50
CA LEU A 265 5.22 11.19 -16.09
C LEU A 265 3.79 11.41 -15.59
N ASP A 266 2.96 12.12 -16.37
CA ASP A 266 1.57 12.38 -16.02
C ASP A 266 0.73 11.10 -15.93
N ILE A 267 0.96 10.12 -16.82
CA ILE A 267 0.40 8.77 -16.72
C ILE A 267 0.90 8.08 -15.45
N GLN A 268 2.19 8.23 -15.11
CA GLN A 268 2.78 7.60 -13.94
C GLN A 268 2.23 8.13 -12.60
N VAL A 269 1.91 9.42 -12.52
CA VAL A 269 1.20 9.98 -11.35
C VAL A 269 -0.11 9.25 -11.12
N GLY A 270 -0.81 8.90 -12.21
CA GLY A 270 -1.93 7.97 -12.25
C GLY A 270 -2.94 8.17 -11.13
N PHE A 271 -3.13 7.15 -10.30
CA PHE A 271 -4.21 7.12 -9.30
C PHE A 271 -4.12 8.23 -8.25
N THR A 272 -2.92 8.77 -7.97
CA THR A 272 -2.74 9.91 -7.06
C THR A 272 -3.58 11.13 -7.48
N LYS A 273 -3.94 11.26 -8.77
CA LYS A 273 -4.85 12.30 -9.26
C LYS A 273 -6.27 12.20 -8.67
N VAL A 274 -6.78 10.98 -8.47
CA VAL A 274 -8.09 10.75 -7.83
C VAL A 274 -8.04 11.15 -6.35
N ILE A 275 -6.98 10.76 -5.63
CA ILE A 275 -6.79 11.17 -4.24
C ILE A 275 -6.72 12.69 -4.12
N ARG A 276 -6.00 13.37 -5.02
CA ARG A 276 -5.95 14.85 -5.07
C ARG A 276 -7.33 15.46 -5.30
N ALA A 277 -8.15 14.87 -6.19
CA ALA A 277 -9.51 15.34 -6.42
C ALA A 277 -10.39 15.18 -5.17
N ILE A 278 -10.29 14.04 -4.48
CA ILE A 278 -10.98 13.81 -3.19
C ILE A 278 -10.55 14.87 -2.17
N THR A 279 -9.23 15.07 -1.98
CA THR A 279 -8.69 16.08 -1.07
C THR A 279 -9.18 17.49 -1.42
N ALA A 280 -9.10 17.89 -2.69
CA ALA A 280 -9.50 19.21 -3.15
C ALA A 280 -11.01 19.46 -3.02
N SER A 281 -11.83 18.41 -3.11
CA SER A 281 -13.28 18.53 -2.96
C SER A 281 -13.71 18.98 -1.56
N GLY A 282 -12.92 18.65 -0.53
CA GLY A 282 -13.26 18.93 0.88
C GLY A 282 -14.52 18.23 1.39
N LYS A 283 -15.06 17.28 0.62
CA LYS A 283 -16.32 16.60 0.92
C LYS A 283 -16.16 15.64 2.10
N LEU A 284 -17.31 15.28 2.67
CA LEU A 284 -17.37 14.21 3.65
C LEU A 284 -16.97 12.89 2.99
N VAL A 285 -16.01 12.21 3.60
CA VAL A 285 -15.53 10.87 3.24
C VAL A 285 -15.98 9.89 4.29
N VAL A 286 -16.75 8.90 3.89
CA VAL A 286 -17.32 7.88 4.77
C VAL A 286 -16.59 6.56 4.54
N GLY A 287 -16.24 5.86 5.61
CA GLY A 287 -15.67 4.52 5.54
C GLY A 287 -16.23 3.62 6.64
N HIS A 288 -15.82 2.36 6.67
CA HIS A 288 -16.22 1.41 7.69
C HIS A 288 -14.98 0.78 8.32
N ASN A 289 -14.73 1.01 9.62
CA ASN A 289 -13.49 0.57 10.27
C ASN A 289 -12.24 1.08 9.54
N MET A 290 -12.26 2.36 9.16
CA MET A 290 -11.46 2.87 8.04
C MET A 290 -10.05 3.33 8.43
N PHE A 291 -9.54 2.91 9.59
CA PHE A 291 -8.20 3.31 10.03
C PHE A 291 -7.16 2.88 9.00
N LEU A 292 -7.19 1.60 8.61
CA LEU A 292 -6.21 1.05 7.66
C LEU A 292 -6.36 1.66 6.27
N ASP A 293 -7.58 1.95 5.81
CA ASP A 293 -7.81 2.68 4.56
C ASP A 293 -7.12 4.03 4.58
N VAL A 294 -7.39 4.85 5.61
CA VAL A 294 -6.77 6.18 5.75
C VAL A 294 -5.25 6.04 5.85
N PHE A 295 -4.75 5.09 6.62
CA PHE A 295 -3.33 4.80 6.74
C PHE A 295 -2.68 4.50 5.38
N HIS A 296 -3.24 3.59 4.60
CA HIS A 296 -2.71 3.21 3.30
C HIS A 296 -2.88 4.29 2.24
N ILE A 297 -3.98 5.06 2.26
CA ILE A 297 -4.17 6.21 1.36
C ILE A 297 -3.02 7.21 1.54
N LEU A 298 -2.69 7.52 2.79
CA LEU A 298 -1.61 8.45 3.11
C LEU A 298 -0.25 7.85 2.71
N ASN A 299 0.03 6.61 3.11
CA ASN A 299 1.30 5.93 2.83
C ASN A 299 1.56 5.73 1.33
N ASN A 300 0.54 5.36 0.56
CA ASN A 300 0.68 5.02 -0.85
C ASN A 300 0.62 6.23 -1.78
N PHE A 301 -0.19 7.26 -1.45
CA PHE A 301 -0.50 8.35 -2.39
C PHE A 301 -0.13 9.75 -1.90
N HIS A 302 0.14 9.94 -0.60
CA HIS A 302 0.55 11.24 -0.06
C HIS A 302 2.05 11.29 0.30
N GLY A 303 2.56 10.31 1.04
CA GLY A 303 3.96 10.26 1.44
C GLY A 303 4.21 9.35 2.63
N ASN A 304 5.46 9.32 3.09
CA ASN A 304 5.85 8.56 4.27
C ASN A 304 5.06 9.04 5.49
N LEU A 305 4.54 8.08 6.26
CA LEU A 305 3.77 8.38 7.44
C LEU A 305 4.67 8.98 8.56
N PRO A 306 4.20 9.99 9.29
CA PRO A 306 4.93 10.54 10.42
C PRO A 306 5.16 9.50 11.52
N SER A 307 6.27 9.59 12.27
CA SER A 307 6.48 8.71 13.43
C SER A 307 5.56 9.06 14.61
N ASP A 308 5.17 10.33 14.71
CA ASP A 308 4.32 10.87 15.76
C ASP A 308 2.84 10.80 15.34
N VAL A 309 1.97 10.44 16.29
CA VAL A 309 0.54 10.26 16.02
C VAL A 309 -0.20 11.60 15.82
N ASP A 310 0.24 12.68 16.44
CA ASP A 310 -0.38 13.99 16.29
C ASP A 310 0.01 14.63 14.94
N ASP A 311 1.23 14.40 14.47
CA ASP A 311 1.63 14.71 13.10
C ASP A 311 0.81 13.88 12.09
N PHE A 312 0.60 12.58 12.35
CA PHE A 312 -0.29 11.75 11.53
C PHE A 312 -1.71 12.31 11.46
N LYS A 313 -2.30 12.69 12.60
CA LYS A 313 -3.65 13.32 12.64
C LYS A 313 -3.70 14.58 11.79
N THR A 314 -2.66 15.41 11.86
CA THR A 314 -2.54 16.64 11.07
C THR A 314 -2.49 16.34 9.56
N VAL A 315 -1.68 15.36 9.16
CA VAL A 315 -1.59 14.93 7.76
C VAL A 315 -2.92 14.34 7.29
N ALA A 316 -3.50 13.41 8.04
CA ALA A 316 -4.79 12.80 7.74
C ALA A 316 -5.88 13.84 7.52
N LYS A 317 -5.97 14.84 8.41
CA LYS A 317 -6.92 15.94 8.29
C LYS A 317 -6.63 16.87 7.11
N SER A 318 -5.38 17.02 6.69
CA SER A 318 -5.05 17.85 5.53
C SER A 318 -5.43 17.17 4.20
N VAL A 319 -5.34 15.83 4.13
CA VAL A 319 -5.66 15.05 2.93
C VAL A 319 -7.14 14.68 2.88
N LEU A 320 -7.74 14.31 4.02
CA LEU A 320 -9.12 13.88 4.17
C LEU A 320 -9.78 14.71 5.29
N PRO A 321 -10.25 15.93 4.98
CA PRO A 321 -10.60 16.93 6.02
C PRO A 321 -11.84 16.60 6.84
N ARG A 322 -12.75 15.78 6.30
CA ARG A 322 -13.97 15.36 6.95
C ARG A 322 -14.18 13.87 6.74
N LEU A 323 -13.97 13.09 7.80
CA LEU A 323 -14.09 11.63 7.82
C LEU A 323 -15.24 11.20 8.74
N VAL A 324 -15.98 10.17 8.36
CA VAL A 324 -16.92 9.47 9.26
C VAL A 324 -16.71 7.97 9.15
N ASP A 325 -16.43 7.34 10.28
CA ASP A 325 -16.33 5.89 10.39
C ASP A 325 -17.68 5.30 10.84
N THR A 326 -18.31 4.53 9.96
CA THR A 326 -19.61 3.93 10.21
C THR A 326 -19.59 2.85 11.28
N LYS A 327 -18.47 2.14 11.49
CA LYS A 327 -18.34 1.15 12.58
C LYS A 327 -18.37 1.85 13.93
N LEU A 328 -17.69 2.99 14.03
CA LEU A 328 -17.77 3.85 15.22
C LEU A 328 -19.19 4.40 15.43
N MET A 329 -19.79 4.91 14.36
CA MET A 329 -21.15 5.48 14.41
C MET A 329 -22.17 4.45 14.91
N ALA A 330 -22.16 3.24 14.36
CA ALA A 330 -23.03 2.14 14.76
C ALA A 330 -22.78 1.69 16.21
N SER A 331 -21.53 1.77 16.67
CA SER A 331 -21.14 1.40 18.04
C SER A 331 -21.35 2.53 19.06
N THR A 332 -21.99 3.64 18.67
CA THR A 332 -22.24 4.80 19.53
C THR A 332 -23.73 4.94 19.82
N GLN A 333 -24.08 5.35 21.04
CA GLN A 333 -25.47 5.63 21.42
C GLN A 333 -26.06 6.79 20.60
N PRO A 334 -27.34 6.73 20.18
CA PRO A 334 -28.34 5.69 20.47
C PRO A 334 -28.35 4.51 19.48
N LEU A 335 -27.48 4.50 18.46
CA LEU A 335 -27.49 3.45 17.42
C LEU A 335 -27.11 2.07 17.99
N GLN A 336 -26.16 2.05 18.92
CA GLN A 336 -25.67 0.84 19.57
C GLN A 336 -26.77 0.04 20.31
N GLU A 337 -27.87 0.68 20.72
CA GLU A 337 -29.03 -0.01 21.33
C GLU A 337 -29.70 -1.00 20.37
N HIS A 338 -29.63 -0.72 19.07
CA HIS A 338 -30.29 -1.52 18.03
C HIS A 338 -29.31 -2.30 17.15
N ILE A 339 -28.06 -1.86 17.07
CA ILE A 339 -27.03 -2.52 16.25
C ILE A 339 -26.10 -3.32 17.16
N SER A 340 -26.45 -4.60 17.35
CA SER A 340 -25.65 -5.52 18.19
C SER A 340 -24.38 -6.02 17.49
N TYR A 341 -24.38 -6.09 16.16
CA TYR A 341 -23.23 -6.52 15.36
C TYR A 341 -22.87 -5.44 14.34
N SER A 342 -21.63 -4.95 14.43
CA SER A 342 -21.14 -3.80 13.66
C SER A 342 -20.19 -4.18 12.53
N GLY A 343 -20.06 -5.46 12.16
CA GLY A 343 -19.46 -5.85 10.89
C GLY A 343 -20.35 -5.44 9.72
N LEU A 344 -19.78 -4.96 8.62
CA LEU A 344 -20.50 -4.25 7.55
C LEU A 344 -21.74 -4.99 7.03
N ASN A 345 -21.61 -6.28 6.71
CA ASN A 345 -22.71 -7.09 6.19
C ASN A 345 -23.85 -7.24 7.21
N GLY A 346 -23.53 -7.65 8.45
CA GLY A 346 -24.55 -7.81 9.50
C GLY A 346 -25.15 -6.46 9.93
N MET A 347 -24.38 -5.37 9.87
CA MET A 347 -24.89 -4.02 10.06
C MET A 347 -25.89 -3.64 8.96
N MET A 348 -25.57 -3.88 7.69
CA MET A 348 -26.49 -3.62 6.57
C MET A 348 -27.81 -4.39 6.72
N GLN A 349 -27.74 -5.66 7.13
CA GLN A 349 -28.93 -6.49 7.40
C GLN A 349 -29.76 -5.90 8.54
N THR A 350 -29.12 -5.50 9.64
CA THR A 350 -29.79 -4.88 10.78
C THR A 350 -30.47 -3.57 10.40
N LEU A 351 -29.79 -2.71 9.63
CA LEU A 351 -30.31 -1.45 9.14
C LEU A 351 -31.44 -1.59 8.11
N SER A 352 -31.70 -2.82 7.63
CA SER A 352 -32.83 -3.14 6.75
C SER A 352 -34.13 -3.42 7.51
N CYS A 353 -34.08 -3.46 8.84
CA CYS A 353 -35.19 -3.82 9.72
C CYS A 353 -35.60 -2.65 10.63
N GLU A 354 -36.80 -2.70 11.22
CA GLU A 354 -37.23 -1.74 12.23
C GLU A 354 -36.26 -1.73 13.44
N PRO A 355 -35.98 -0.55 14.05
CA PRO A 355 -36.64 0.74 13.83
C PRO A 355 -36.07 1.57 12.66
N PHE A 356 -35.12 1.03 11.89
CA PHE A 356 -34.50 1.74 10.78
C PHE A 356 -35.40 1.78 9.54
N GLN A 357 -35.23 2.83 8.74
CA GLN A 357 -35.83 2.94 7.40
C GLN A 357 -34.70 3.08 6.38
N PRO A 358 -34.46 2.05 5.54
CA PRO A 358 -33.40 2.07 4.55
C PRO A 358 -33.46 3.31 3.67
N ALA A 359 -32.32 3.97 3.51
CA ALA A 359 -32.22 5.10 2.60
C ALA A 359 -32.49 4.67 1.15
N LYS A 360 -33.25 5.49 0.42
CA LYS A 360 -33.54 5.26 -1.00
C LYS A 360 -32.33 5.67 -1.83
N VAL A 361 -31.59 4.69 -2.32
CA VAL A 361 -30.38 4.88 -3.13
C VAL A 361 -30.53 4.18 -4.47
N ASP A 362 -30.67 4.97 -5.52
CA ASP A 362 -30.66 4.54 -6.91
C ASP A 362 -29.20 4.50 -7.42
N ILE A 363 -28.86 3.53 -8.25
CA ILE A 363 -27.54 3.46 -8.89
C ILE A 363 -27.64 4.16 -10.24
N ALA A 364 -26.68 5.01 -10.57
CA ALA A 364 -26.68 5.73 -11.84
C ALA A 364 -26.73 4.74 -13.03
N ALA A 365 -27.54 5.05 -14.05
CA ALA A 365 -27.94 4.08 -15.07
C ALA A 365 -26.78 3.39 -15.82
N ASP A 366 -25.64 4.07 -15.98
CA ASP A 366 -24.46 3.55 -16.67
C ASP A 366 -23.51 2.75 -15.77
N PHE A 367 -23.92 2.45 -14.53
CA PHE A 367 -23.25 1.53 -13.60
C PHE A 367 -23.98 0.19 -13.53
N GLU A 368 -24.29 -0.39 -14.69
CA GLU A 368 -25.08 -1.62 -14.85
C GLU A 368 -24.60 -2.78 -13.98
N ARG A 369 -23.28 -2.91 -13.74
CA ARG A 369 -22.66 -3.96 -12.89
C ARG A 369 -23.30 -4.08 -11.51
N TYR A 370 -23.80 -2.99 -10.94
CA TYR A 370 -24.35 -2.99 -9.59
C TYR A 370 -25.89 -2.97 -9.54
N HIS A 371 -26.55 -2.94 -10.70
CA HIS A 371 -28.00 -3.03 -10.75
C HIS A 371 -28.46 -4.44 -10.37
N ASN A 372 -29.69 -4.56 -9.87
CA ASN A 372 -30.35 -5.84 -9.54
C ASN A 372 -29.57 -6.74 -8.54
N GLY A 373 -28.81 -6.15 -7.62
CA GLY A 373 -28.00 -6.90 -6.66
C GLY A 373 -26.66 -7.39 -7.23
N GLY A 374 -26.21 -6.83 -8.34
CA GLY A 374 -24.85 -7.01 -8.82
C GLY A 374 -23.81 -6.32 -7.93
N GLY A 375 -22.58 -6.83 -7.96
CA GLY A 375 -21.55 -6.55 -6.97
C GLY A 375 -21.40 -7.72 -5.99
N ALA A 376 -20.19 -7.92 -5.48
CA ALA A 376 -19.89 -8.96 -4.50
C ALA A 376 -19.41 -8.29 -3.21
N MET A 377 -19.78 -8.84 -2.05
CA MET A 377 -19.09 -8.48 -0.80
C MET A 377 -17.59 -8.73 -0.98
N HIS A 378 -16.76 -7.91 -0.32
CA HIS A 378 -15.30 -8.01 -0.45
C HIS A 378 -14.79 -7.65 -1.85
N GLU A 379 -15.49 -6.69 -2.46
CA GLU A 379 -15.05 -5.89 -3.59
C GLU A 379 -15.18 -4.43 -3.18
N ALA A 380 -14.08 -3.68 -3.18
CA ALA A 380 -14.02 -2.37 -2.51
C ALA A 380 -15.11 -1.39 -2.99
N GLY A 381 -15.41 -1.35 -4.29
CA GLY A 381 -16.45 -0.47 -4.84
C GLY A 381 -17.86 -0.82 -4.37
N TYR A 382 -18.14 -2.11 -4.13
CA TYR A 382 -19.40 -2.57 -3.55
C TYR A 382 -19.45 -2.28 -2.05
N ASP A 383 -18.37 -2.54 -1.32
CA ASP A 383 -18.30 -2.30 0.12
C ASP A 383 -18.38 -0.80 0.44
N ALA A 384 -17.83 0.07 -0.41
CA ALA A 384 -18.06 1.52 -0.37
C ALA A 384 -19.53 1.91 -0.60
N LEU A 385 -20.22 1.28 -1.57
CA LEU A 385 -21.65 1.51 -1.81
C LEU A 385 -22.50 1.11 -0.59
N VAL A 386 -22.23 -0.07 -0.01
CA VAL A 386 -22.91 -0.57 1.19
C VAL A 386 -22.63 0.35 2.38
N THR A 387 -21.37 0.76 2.57
CA THR A 387 -20.96 1.71 3.62
C THR A 387 -21.74 3.02 3.54
N GLY A 388 -21.87 3.60 2.34
CA GLY A 388 -22.67 4.82 2.14
C GLY A 388 -24.15 4.62 2.44
N ARG A 389 -24.75 3.48 2.06
CA ARG A 389 -26.15 3.14 2.40
C ARG A 389 -26.37 3.00 3.91
N CYS A 390 -25.43 2.36 4.60
CA CYS A 390 -25.47 2.23 6.05
C CYS A 390 -25.41 3.59 6.74
N PHE A 391 -24.46 4.45 6.32
CA PHE A 391 -24.35 5.82 6.81
C PHE A 391 -25.65 6.62 6.62
N LEU A 392 -26.20 6.63 5.40
CA LEU A 392 -27.44 7.34 5.09
C LEU A 392 -28.63 6.85 5.93
N THR A 393 -28.73 5.55 6.15
CA THR A 393 -29.79 4.95 6.97
C THR A 393 -29.64 5.33 8.43
N MET A 394 -28.42 5.34 8.97
CA MET A 394 -28.15 5.76 10.34
C MET A 394 -28.44 7.24 10.58
N ILE A 395 -28.08 8.15 9.67
CA ILE A 395 -28.40 9.58 9.83
C ILE A 395 -29.90 9.88 9.72
N ASN A 396 -30.64 9.11 8.91
CA ASN A 396 -32.11 9.21 8.84
C ASN A 396 -32.73 8.77 10.17
N TYR A 397 -32.25 7.67 10.75
CA TYR A 397 -32.69 7.23 12.08
C TYR A 397 -32.41 8.30 13.14
N LEU A 398 -31.18 8.83 13.20
CA LEU A 398 -30.85 9.90 14.14
C LEU A 398 -31.71 11.16 13.93
N GLY A 399 -32.05 11.48 12.67
CA GLY A 399 -32.98 12.57 12.31
C GLY A 399 -34.39 12.33 12.81
N SER A 400 -34.86 11.08 12.78
CA SER A 400 -36.19 10.70 13.28
C SER A 400 -36.32 10.88 14.80
N LEU A 401 -35.19 10.92 15.52
CA LEU A 401 -35.13 11.18 16.96
C LEU A 401 -35.10 12.68 17.30
N GLN A 402 -34.94 13.57 16.31
CA GLN A 402 -34.95 15.02 16.52
C GLN A 402 -36.37 15.55 16.77
N ASN A 403 -36.47 16.80 17.23
CA ASN A 403 -37.74 17.50 17.41
C ASN A 403 -37.72 18.85 16.65
N PRO A 404 -38.47 19.00 15.54
CA PRO A 404 -39.36 17.99 14.94
C PRO A 404 -38.59 16.82 14.30
N PRO A 405 -39.19 15.63 14.21
CA PRO A 405 -38.55 14.46 13.61
C PRO A 405 -38.40 14.65 12.09
N ALA A 406 -37.26 14.22 11.54
CA ALA A 406 -36.97 14.23 10.12
C ALA A 406 -36.73 12.80 9.61
N SER A 407 -37.54 12.34 8.65
CA SER A 407 -37.37 11.03 8.02
C SER A 407 -36.27 11.01 6.94
N PHE A 408 -35.84 12.19 6.49
CA PHE A 408 -34.79 12.37 5.49
C PHE A 408 -33.80 13.41 6.00
N THR A 409 -32.59 12.96 6.33
CA THR A 409 -31.52 13.78 6.89
C THR A 409 -30.41 13.93 5.86
N LEU A 410 -29.98 15.17 5.61
CA LEU A 410 -28.87 15.43 4.71
C LEU A 410 -27.51 15.06 5.36
N PRO A 411 -26.55 14.54 4.58
CA PRO A 411 -25.17 14.29 5.06
C PRO A 411 -24.46 15.52 5.62
N SER A 412 -24.89 16.72 5.22
CA SER A 412 -24.38 18.01 5.70
C SER A 412 -24.98 18.45 7.04
N SER A 413 -25.95 17.71 7.59
CA SER A 413 -26.62 18.02 8.85
C SER A 413 -25.65 18.03 10.04
N SER A 414 -25.90 18.93 10.99
CA SER A 414 -25.13 19.02 12.23
C SER A 414 -25.17 17.76 13.08
N ILE A 415 -26.11 16.84 12.82
CA ILE A 415 -26.20 15.54 13.51
C ILE A 415 -25.01 14.63 13.21
N VAL A 416 -24.28 14.89 12.12
CA VAL A 416 -23.10 14.13 11.72
C VAL A 416 -21.85 14.60 12.45
N GLU A 417 -21.78 15.88 12.86
CA GLU A 417 -20.60 16.50 13.48
C GLU A 417 -20.01 15.74 14.69
N PRO A 418 -20.81 15.11 15.58
CA PRO A 418 -20.26 14.29 16.66
C PRO A 418 -19.40 13.11 16.18
N PHE A 419 -19.58 12.63 14.95
CA PHE A 419 -18.84 11.51 14.37
C PHE A 419 -17.68 11.95 13.48
N VAL A 420 -17.67 13.22 13.05
CA VAL A 420 -16.65 13.75 12.14
C VAL A 420 -15.26 13.64 12.77
N ASN A 421 -14.32 13.15 11.94
CA ASN A 421 -12.89 13.04 12.20
C ASN A 421 -12.55 12.17 13.43
N LYS A 422 -13.29 11.08 13.61
CA LYS A 422 -13.02 10.05 14.61
C LYS A 422 -12.90 8.70 13.90
N LEU A 423 -11.70 8.12 13.91
CA LEU A 423 -11.44 6.81 13.31
C LEU A 423 -11.64 5.72 14.37
N PHE A 424 -12.35 4.65 14.04
CA PHE A 424 -12.58 3.56 14.98
C PHE A 424 -11.27 2.89 15.41
N LEU A 425 -11.13 2.58 16.71
CA LEU A 425 -9.98 1.85 17.25
C LEU A 425 -10.41 0.43 17.63
N MET A 426 -10.18 -0.50 16.71
CA MET A 426 -10.54 -1.90 16.88
C MET A 426 -9.82 -2.54 18.08
N ARG A 427 -10.51 -3.35 18.89
CA ARG A 427 -9.95 -4.13 20.02
C ARG A 427 -9.30 -3.30 21.15
N ILE A 428 -9.60 -2.00 21.28
CA ILE A 428 -9.27 -1.23 22.50
C ILE A 428 -10.52 -1.14 23.37
N ILE A 429 -10.38 -1.41 24.67
CA ILE A 429 -11.55 -1.61 25.55
C ILE A 429 -12.27 -0.32 25.93
N ASP A 430 -11.53 0.77 26.10
CA ASP A 430 -12.00 2.00 26.74
C ASP A 430 -11.78 3.27 25.90
N ILE A 431 -11.01 3.18 24.80
CA ILE A 431 -10.81 4.28 23.85
C ILE A 431 -11.39 3.84 22.49
N PRO A 432 -12.62 4.26 22.15
CA PRO A 432 -13.31 3.77 20.97
C PRO A 432 -12.80 4.34 19.64
N TYR A 433 -12.05 5.46 19.68
CA TYR A 433 -11.61 6.15 18.48
C TYR A 433 -10.32 6.95 18.64
N LEU A 434 -9.64 7.17 17.51
CA LEU A 434 -8.60 8.17 17.34
C LEU A 434 -9.25 9.48 16.91
N ASN A 435 -9.07 10.55 17.69
CA ASN A 435 -9.66 11.86 17.41
C ASN A 435 -8.71 12.70 16.54
N LEU A 436 -9.03 12.93 15.27
CA LEU A 436 -8.19 13.74 14.39
C LEU A 436 -8.38 15.26 14.60
N ASN A 437 -9.43 15.67 15.33
CA ASN A 437 -9.72 17.08 15.59
C ASN A 437 -9.09 17.60 16.89
N GLY A 438 -8.43 16.76 17.68
CA GLY A 438 -7.83 17.19 18.94
C GLY A 438 -7.29 16.03 19.77
N PRO A 439 -7.16 16.21 21.10
CA PRO A 439 -6.65 15.15 21.96
C PRO A 439 -7.62 13.97 22.02
N ASP A 440 -7.07 12.79 22.23
CA ASP A 440 -7.84 11.57 22.44
C ASP A 440 -8.47 11.54 23.85
N LEU A 441 -9.45 10.66 24.02
CA LEU A 441 -10.11 10.45 25.31
C LEU A 441 -9.11 9.96 26.37
N LYS A 442 -9.07 10.67 27.51
CA LYS A 442 -8.30 10.23 28.68
C LYS A 442 -9.15 9.32 29.55
N VAL A 443 -8.77 8.05 29.60
CA VAL A 443 -9.44 7.00 30.37
C VAL A 443 -8.75 6.77 31.71
N ASN A 444 -9.53 6.50 32.77
CA ASN A 444 -8.97 6.09 34.05
C ASN A 444 -8.67 4.58 34.03
N ARG A 445 -7.36 4.25 34.08
CA ARG A 445 -6.83 2.89 34.13
C ARG A 445 -6.17 2.55 35.48
N ASP A 446 -6.60 3.17 36.58
CA ASP A 446 -6.08 2.90 37.94
C ASP A 446 -6.33 1.46 38.41
N HIS A 447 -7.30 0.80 37.78
CA HIS A 447 -7.65 -0.61 37.97
C HIS A 447 -6.82 -1.59 37.14
N VAL A 448 -5.87 -1.08 36.35
CA VAL A 448 -4.98 -1.85 35.51
C VAL A 448 -3.57 -1.85 36.11
N PHE A 449 -2.97 -3.02 36.17
CA PHE A 449 -1.66 -3.25 36.76
C PHE A 449 -0.70 -3.84 35.75
N HIS A 450 0.55 -3.42 35.77
CA HIS A 450 1.63 -4.15 35.12
C HIS A 450 2.20 -5.16 36.08
N VAL A 451 2.26 -6.42 35.66
CA VAL A 451 2.77 -7.53 36.47
C VAL A 451 3.96 -8.13 35.74
N THR A 452 5.11 -8.20 36.41
CA THR A 452 6.29 -8.96 35.98
C THR A 452 6.39 -10.23 36.79
N PHE A 453 6.63 -11.37 36.16
CA PHE A 453 6.64 -12.69 36.80
C PHE A 453 7.59 -13.66 36.09
N PRO A 454 7.89 -14.84 36.68
CA PRO A 454 8.72 -15.87 36.09
C PRO A 454 8.06 -16.49 34.85
N LYS A 455 8.87 -16.97 33.90
CA LYS A 455 8.41 -17.45 32.59
C LYS A 455 7.46 -18.66 32.67
N GLU A 456 7.49 -19.37 33.78
CA GLU A 456 6.70 -20.58 34.04
C GLU A 456 5.25 -20.27 34.43
N TRP A 457 4.93 -19.02 34.75
CA TRP A 457 3.60 -18.62 35.19
C TRP A 457 2.56 -18.74 34.06
N LYS A 458 1.39 -19.23 34.46
CA LYS A 458 0.22 -19.44 33.60
C LYS A 458 -0.90 -18.48 34.02
N PRO A 459 -1.97 -18.33 33.20
CA PRO A 459 -3.13 -17.51 33.57
C PRO A 459 -3.71 -17.86 34.96
N SER A 460 -3.70 -19.14 35.34
CA SER A 460 -4.17 -19.60 36.66
C SER A 460 -3.43 -18.96 37.83
N ASP A 461 -2.14 -18.68 37.68
CA ASP A 461 -1.33 -18.07 38.73
C ASP A 461 -1.70 -16.60 38.94
N LEU A 462 -1.96 -15.87 37.85
CA LEU A 462 -2.47 -14.51 37.92
C LEU A 462 -3.89 -14.46 38.50
N TYR A 463 -4.78 -15.39 38.12
CA TYR A 463 -6.10 -15.49 38.75
C TYR A 463 -5.99 -15.78 40.25
N ALA A 464 -5.10 -16.68 40.67
CA ALA A 464 -4.88 -16.97 42.08
C ALA A 464 -4.32 -15.75 42.84
N LEU A 465 -3.40 -15.01 42.23
CA LEU A 465 -2.79 -13.80 42.80
C LEU A 465 -3.83 -12.71 43.06
N PHE A 466 -4.74 -12.47 42.11
CA PHE A 466 -5.74 -11.40 42.21
C PHE A 466 -7.08 -11.83 42.81
N LYS A 467 -7.30 -13.14 43.04
CA LYS A 467 -8.53 -13.70 43.63
C LYS A 467 -9.08 -12.92 44.84
N PRO A 468 -8.27 -12.43 45.81
CA PRO A 468 -8.79 -11.67 46.95
C PRO A 468 -9.45 -10.34 46.57
N TYR A 469 -9.17 -9.80 45.38
CA TYR A 469 -9.61 -8.48 44.93
C TYR A 469 -10.72 -8.55 43.86
N GLY A 470 -11.02 -9.75 43.34
CA GLY A 470 -12.08 -9.99 42.38
C GLY A 470 -11.61 -10.70 41.11
N ASN A 471 -12.52 -10.81 40.14
CA ASN A 471 -12.17 -11.31 38.82
C ASN A 471 -11.28 -10.31 38.08
N ILE A 472 -10.47 -10.84 37.17
CA ILE A 472 -9.53 -10.07 36.36
C ILE A 472 -9.67 -10.37 34.87
N GLN A 473 -9.25 -9.41 34.06
CA GLN A 473 -8.91 -9.58 32.65
C GLN A 473 -7.39 -9.54 32.51
N ILE A 474 -6.82 -10.50 31.78
CA ILE A 474 -5.37 -10.61 31.57
C ILE A 474 -5.07 -10.27 30.10
N SER A 475 -4.12 -9.36 29.88
CA SER A 475 -3.55 -9.04 28.58
C SER A 475 -2.04 -9.28 28.62
N TRP A 476 -1.60 -10.36 28.00
CA TRP A 476 -0.18 -10.73 27.95
C TRP A 476 0.61 -9.72 27.11
N LEU A 477 1.79 -9.33 27.60
CA LEU A 477 2.71 -8.45 26.88
C LEU A 477 3.93 -9.22 26.39
N THR A 478 4.47 -10.09 27.24
CA THR A 478 5.58 -11.00 26.92
C THR A 478 5.39 -12.31 27.68
N SER A 479 6.34 -13.25 27.56
CA SER A 479 6.33 -14.47 28.37
C SER A 479 6.58 -14.23 29.88
N THR A 480 6.91 -13.01 30.30
CA THR A 480 7.23 -12.66 31.70
C THR A 480 6.52 -11.40 32.19
N THR A 481 5.65 -10.80 31.37
CA THR A 481 4.91 -9.59 31.73
C THR A 481 3.49 -9.60 31.18
N ALA A 482 2.55 -9.03 31.93
CA ALA A 482 1.17 -8.84 31.50
C ALA A 482 0.55 -7.58 32.12
N TYR A 483 -0.43 -7.02 31.42
CA TYR A 483 -1.42 -6.14 32.06
C TYR A 483 -2.54 -6.98 32.66
N VAL A 484 -2.93 -6.64 33.89
CA VAL A 484 -4.03 -7.26 34.62
C VAL A 484 -5.00 -6.17 35.03
N ALA A 485 -6.24 -6.25 34.56
CA ALA A 485 -7.30 -5.31 34.91
C ALA A 485 -8.31 -5.95 35.86
N LEU A 486 -8.65 -5.27 36.96
CA LEU A 486 -9.72 -5.70 37.86
C LEU A 486 -11.09 -5.30 37.30
N TYR A 487 -12.05 -6.23 37.32
CA TYR A 487 -13.45 -5.89 37.03
C TYR A 487 -14.05 -5.00 38.13
N LEU A 488 -13.71 -5.27 39.40
CA LEU A 488 -14.11 -4.44 40.55
C LEU A 488 -13.12 -3.30 40.74
N LYS A 489 -13.34 -2.20 40.02
CA LYS A 489 -12.43 -1.04 39.99
C LYS A 489 -12.22 -0.40 41.37
N GLU A 490 -13.17 -0.53 42.27
CA GLU A 490 -13.10 -0.04 43.65
C GLU A 490 -12.02 -0.73 44.50
N ASN A 491 -11.64 -1.98 44.16
CA ASN A 491 -10.63 -2.74 44.89
C ASN A 491 -9.19 -2.41 44.46
N SER A 492 -9.01 -1.53 43.48
CA SER A 492 -7.72 -1.27 42.84
C SER A 492 -6.66 -0.74 43.80
N ALA A 493 -7.03 0.20 44.68
CA ALA A 493 -6.11 0.76 45.67
C ALA A 493 -5.66 -0.28 46.70
N LEU A 494 -6.56 -1.18 47.09
CA LEU A 494 -6.26 -2.28 48.01
C LEU A 494 -5.30 -3.29 47.36
N ALA A 495 -5.60 -3.70 46.12
CA ALA A 495 -4.77 -4.62 45.35
C ALA A 495 -3.36 -4.07 45.16
N LEU A 496 -3.23 -2.81 44.72
CA LEU A 496 -1.93 -2.18 44.52
C LEU A 496 -1.11 -2.15 45.81
N LYS A 497 -1.70 -1.68 46.92
CA LYS A 497 -1.02 -1.57 48.21
C LYS A 497 -0.53 -2.92 48.75
N ALA A 498 -1.30 -3.98 48.53
CA ALA A 498 -0.96 -5.32 49.00
C ALA A 498 0.09 -6.00 48.10
N LEU A 499 -0.03 -5.85 46.78
CA LEU A 499 0.80 -6.58 45.81
C LEU A 499 2.10 -5.86 45.42
N SER A 500 2.20 -4.53 45.63
CA SER A 500 3.41 -3.76 45.32
C SER A 500 4.49 -3.82 46.41
N GLN A 501 4.34 -4.70 47.41
CA GLN A 501 5.28 -4.77 48.52
C GLN A 501 6.61 -5.44 48.10
N PRO A 502 7.77 -4.85 48.45
CA PRO A 502 9.09 -5.34 48.01
C PRO A 502 9.51 -6.69 48.60
N VAL A 503 8.68 -7.30 49.46
CA VAL A 503 8.97 -8.56 50.15
C VAL A 503 8.78 -9.77 49.23
N ILE A 504 8.08 -9.61 48.10
CA ILE A 504 7.75 -10.72 47.21
C ILE A 504 8.77 -10.78 46.06
N SER A 505 9.68 -11.75 46.10
CA SER A 505 10.80 -11.83 45.16
C SER A 505 10.48 -12.46 43.82
N SER A 506 9.39 -13.22 43.71
CA SER A 506 9.05 -13.95 42.49
C SER A 506 8.32 -13.10 41.44
N PHE A 507 7.62 -12.03 41.85
CA PHE A 507 6.89 -11.17 40.93
C PHE A 507 6.92 -9.71 41.38
N HIS A 508 6.59 -8.80 40.48
CA HIS A 508 6.49 -7.36 40.76
C HIS A 508 5.19 -6.79 40.17
N VAL A 509 4.43 -6.05 40.98
CA VAL A 509 3.20 -5.37 40.55
C VAL A 509 3.38 -3.87 40.67
N THR A 510 3.12 -3.16 39.57
CA THR A 510 3.05 -1.69 39.52
C THR A 510 1.75 -1.23 38.90
N SER A 511 1.36 0.02 39.16
CA SER A 511 0.20 0.60 38.47
C SER A 511 0.50 0.80 36.99
N TYR A 512 -0.53 0.71 36.15
CA TYR A 512 -0.43 1.01 34.72
C TYR A 512 0.22 2.38 34.46
N ALA A 513 -0.20 3.41 35.20
CA ALA A 513 0.35 4.76 35.05
C ALA A 513 1.85 4.84 35.37
N ALA A 514 2.31 4.15 36.43
CA ALA A 514 3.73 4.12 36.78
C ALA A 514 4.56 3.37 35.71
N HIS A 515 4.02 2.26 35.18
CA HIS A 515 4.66 1.52 34.10
C HIS A 515 4.76 2.38 32.82
N GLN A 516 3.69 3.06 32.41
CA GLN A 516 3.68 3.94 31.25
C GLN A 516 4.69 5.09 31.37
N LEU A 517 4.81 5.70 32.56
CA LEU A 517 5.82 6.72 32.83
C LEU A 517 7.25 6.16 32.74
N SER A 518 7.49 4.94 33.24
CA SER A 518 8.82 4.30 33.13
C SER A 518 9.19 3.99 31.67
N LYS A 519 8.21 3.57 30.86
CA LYS A 519 8.37 3.28 29.44
C LYS A 519 8.74 4.54 28.65
N SER A 520 8.07 5.67 28.90
CA SER A 520 8.36 6.93 28.22
C SER A 520 9.74 7.49 28.60
N LEU A 521 10.16 7.37 29.85
CA LEU A 521 11.50 7.76 30.30
C LEU A 521 12.60 6.91 29.67
N HIS A 522 12.39 5.59 29.56
CA HIS A 522 13.32 4.71 28.85
C HIS A 522 13.45 5.09 27.38
N LEU A 523 12.34 5.30 26.67
CA LEU A 523 12.34 5.72 25.26
C LEU A 523 13.11 7.03 25.05
N SER A 524 12.90 8.00 25.96
CA SER A 524 13.58 9.32 25.95
C SER A 524 15.10 9.19 26.18
N SER A 525 15.53 8.26 27.05
CA SER A 525 16.94 8.02 27.32
C SER A 525 17.66 7.32 26.14
N THR A 526 16.96 6.44 25.42
CA THR A 526 17.51 5.75 24.25
C THR A 526 17.67 6.70 23.06
N THR A 527 16.71 7.60 22.80
CA THR A 527 16.83 8.64 21.75
C THR A 527 17.93 9.67 22.06
N LEU A 528 18.13 10.07 23.32
CA LEU A 528 19.25 10.93 23.71
C LEU A 528 20.62 10.25 23.52
N SER A 529 20.72 8.93 23.72
CA SER A 529 21.96 8.18 23.48
C SER A 529 22.31 8.01 22.00
N ALA A 530 21.29 7.96 21.12
CA ALA A 530 21.48 7.82 19.68
C ALA A 530 21.92 9.13 18.99
N THR A 531 21.72 10.28 19.63
CA THR A 531 22.07 11.61 19.08
C THR A 531 23.44 12.12 19.55
N SER A 532 24.11 11.44 20.49
CA SER A 532 25.46 11.78 20.95
C SER A 532 26.53 10.87 20.36
N SER A 533 26.86 11.05 19.08
CA SER A 533 28.14 10.61 18.50
C SER A 533 28.68 11.66 17.54
N PRO A 534 29.56 12.57 18.01
CA PRO A 534 30.24 13.49 17.11
C PRO A 534 31.40 12.76 16.41
N ASN A 535 31.25 12.53 15.11
CA ASN A 535 32.35 12.16 14.22
C ASN A 535 33.39 13.31 14.17
N LYS A 536 34.34 13.33 15.10
CA LYS A 536 35.55 14.16 15.01
C LYS A 536 36.55 13.48 14.07
N ARG A 537 36.54 13.86 12.79
CA ARG A 537 37.71 13.69 11.92
C ARG A 537 38.78 14.70 12.34
N LYS A 538 39.87 14.21 12.94
CA LYS A 538 41.10 14.98 13.17
C LYS A 538 41.86 15.09 11.85
N LEU A 539 42.04 16.33 11.38
CA LEU A 539 43.04 16.71 10.40
C LEU A 539 44.43 16.73 11.08
N VAL A 540 45.40 16.01 10.51
CA VAL A 540 46.83 16.26 10.72
C VAL A 540 47.54 16.11 9.37
N HIS A 541 48.32 17.13 9.00
CA HIS A 541 49.19 17.23 7.83
C HIS A 541 50.66 17.03 8.26
N GLY A 542 51.44 16.39 7.38
CA GLY A 542 52.90 16.45 7.23
C GLY A 542 53.76 15.75 8.30
N ASP A 543 54.90 15.11 8.01
CA ASP A 543 55.68 14.90 6.79
C ASP A 543 56.70 13.76 7.03
N ASP A 544 57.20 13.21 5.91
CA ASP A 544 58.49 12.57 5.62
C ASP A 544 58.90 11.14 6.06
N GLU A 545 59.28 10.41 4.99
CA GLU A 545 60.37 9.44 4.77
C GLU A 545 60.60 8.30 5.79
N ASP A 546 60.36 7.04 5.38
CA ASP A 546 61.45 6.22 4.82
C ASP A 546 60.94 4.85 4.28
N SER A 547 61.70 4.33 3.33
CA SER A 547 61.53 3.09 2.57
C SER A 547 61.47 1.79 3.40
N VAL A 548 60.68 0.79 2.96
CA VAL A 548 61.05 -0.65 2.80
C VAL A 548 59.89 -1.43 2.15
N ILE A 549 60.19 -2.07 1.02
CA ILE A 549 59.34 -3.06 0.32
C ILE A 549 59.28 -4.37 1.12
N ARG A 550 58.09 -4.95 1.32
CA ARG A 550 57.84 -6.42 1.29
C ARG A 550 56.36 -6.82 1.34
N LYS A 551 55.89 -7.32 0.19
CA LYS A 551 54.89 -8.38 -0.09
C LYS A 551 53.96 -8.83 1.07
N VAL A 552 52.66 -8.64 0.88
CA VAL A 552 51.61 -9.39 1.60
C VAL A 552 50.87 -10.32 0.63
N LYS A 553 50.78 -11.59 1.05
CA LYS A 553 50.24 -12.75 0.34
C LYS A 553 48.75 -12.61 0.03
N ARG A 554 48.37 -12.92 -1.21
CA ARG A 554 47.02 -13.42 -1.56
C ARG A 554 46.88 -14.83 -1.04
N HIS A 555 45.85 -15.11 -0.25
CA HIS A 555 45.39 -16.47 -0.01
C HIS A 555 44.41 -16.86 -1.12
N THR A 556 44.85 -17.79 -1.96
CA THR A 556 44.05 -18.62 -2.87
C THR A 556 43.46 -19.79 -2.10
N LEU A 557 42.18 -20.09 -2.31
CA LEU A 557 41.59 -21.40 -2.01
C LEU A 557 41.44 -22.15 -3.32
N SER A 558 42.01 -23.34 -3.35
CA SER A 558 42.18 -24.24 -4.48
C SER A 558 41.01 -25.19 -4.67
N GLU A 559 40.78 -25.51 -5.94
CA GLU A 559 39.98 -26.62 -6.47
C GLU A 559 40.44 -27.99 -5.93
N GLN A 560 39.48 -28.90 -5.79
CA GLN A 560 39.71 -30.34 -5.90
C GLN A 560 38.66 -30.94 -6.85
N VAL A 561 39.16 -31.63 -7.86
CA VAL A 561 38.45 -32.36 -8.92
C VAL A 561 38.82 -33.84 -8.80
N CYS A 562 37.89 -34.71 -9.25
CA CYS A 562 38.06 -35.98 -10.00
C CYS A 562 37.27 -37.18 -9.41
N PRO A 563 36.92 -38.23 -10.20
CA PRO A 563 36.75 -38.28 -11.67
C PRO A 563 35.56 -39.15 -12.16
N VAL A 564 35.43 -39.16 -13.50
CA VAL A 564 34.48 -39.86 -14.40
C VAL A 564 35.05 -41.23 -14.83
N ASP A 565 34.18 -42.18 -15.18
CA ASP A 565 34.27 -43.18 -16.30
C ASP A 565 33.20 -44.29 -16.06
N ALA A 566 32.53 -44.95 -17.01
CA ALA A 566 32.33 -44.87 -18.45
C ALA A 566 31.31 -46.00 -18.85
N VAL A 567 30.84 -45.97 -20.11
CA VAL A 567 30.37 -47.09 -20.98
C VAL A 567 28.85 -47.27 -21.23
N GLU A 568 28.58 -47.40 -22.54
CA GLU A 568 27.33 -47.45 -23.32
C GLU A 568 26.64 -48.84 -23.45
N ASN A 569 25.40 -48.78 -24.00
CA ASN A 569 24.73 -49.70 -24.95
C ASN A 569 24.32 -51.14 -24.56
N SER A 570 23.00 -51.44 -24.61
CA SER A 570 22.33 -52.30 -25.65
C SER A 570 20.98 -52.91 -25.18
N ILE A 571 19.84 -52.66 -25.88
CA ILE A 571 19.03 -53.50 -26.83
C ILE A 571 18.00 -54.48 -26.18
N LEU A 572 16.77 -54.50 -26.75
CA LEU A 572 15.65 -55.49 -26.77
C LEU A 572 14.56 -55.29 -25.69
N ALA A 573 13.28 -55.02 -25.99
CA ALA A 573 12.26 -55.62 -26.88
C ALA A 573 11.55 -56.86 -26.29
N ASP A 574 10.22 -56.82 -26.44
CA ASP A 574 9.19 -57.86 -26.29
C ASP A 574 8.73 -58.35 -24.90
N GLY A 575 7.42 -58.16 -24.65
CA GLY A 575 6.50 -59.28 -24.93
C GLY A 575 5.67 -59.85 -23.78
N ASN A 576 4.35 -59.76 -23.97
CA ASN A 576 3.31 -60.73 -23.57
C ASN A 576 2.88 -60.79 -22.09
N LYS A 577 1.58 -60.50 -21.84
CA LYS A 577 0.47 -61.47 -21.62
C LYS A 577 0.62 -62.18 -20.26
N SER A 578 -0.38 -62.26 -19.40
CA SER A 578 -1.79 -62.62 -19.63
C SER A 578 -2.50 -62.57 -18.27
N GLU A 579 -3.82 -62.32 -18.31
CA GLU A 579 -4.87 -63.10 -17.63
C GLU A 579 -4.77 -63.29 -16.09
N ASN A 580 -5.81 -63.21 -15.28
CA ASN A 580 -7.20 -63.47 -15.57
C ASN A 580 -8.07 -63.13 -14.34
N THR A 581 -9.30 -62.69 -14.65
CA THR A 581 -10.58 -63.10 -14.07
C THR A 581 -10.93 -62.91 -12.59
N HIS A 582 -12.06 -62.21 -12.45
CA HIS A 582 -13.30 -62.59 -11.74
C HIS A 582 -13.21 -62.70 -10.22
N GLY A 583 -14.18 -62.32 -9.41
CA GLY A 583 -15.59 -61.92 -9.46
C GLY A 583 -15.92 -61.68 -7.97
N ASN A 584 -17.07 -61.24 -7.50
CA ASN A 584 -18.43 -61.36 -7.96
C ASN A 584 -19.28 -60.46 -7.02
N HIS A 585 -20.51 -60.21 -7.45
CA HIS A 585 -21.58 -59.43 -6.83
C HIS A 585 -21.82 -59.54 -5.32
N HIS A 586 -22.24 -58.42 -4.70
CA HIS A 586 -23.59 -58.26 -4.11
C HIS A 586 -23.82 -56.82 -3.58
N SER A 587 -24.93 -56.20 -3.98
CA SER A 587 -25.60 -55.08 -3.29
C SER A 587 -26.76 -55.67 -2.43
N PRO A 588 -27.56 -54.89 -1.66
CA PRO A 588 -27.47 -53.48 -1.23
C PRO A 588 -27.71 -53.31 0.29
N GLU A 589 -27.50 -52.10 0.86
CA GLU A 589 -28.44 -51.44 1.80
C GLU A 589 -27.91 -50.10 2.33
N SER A 590 -28.87 -49.21 2.58
CA SER A 590 -28.80 -47.79 2.91
C SER A 590 -28.10 -47.45 4.22
N MET A 591 -27.29 -46.39 4.25
CA MET A 591 -27.17 -45.48 5.40
C MET A 591 -26.81 -44.06 4.97
N THR A 592 -27.43 -43.13 5.68
CA THR A 592 -27.32 -41.67 5.71
C THR A 592 -25.88 -41.14 5.66
N GLU A 593 -25.60 -40.22 4.73
CA GLU A 593 -24.40 -39.38 4.75
C GLU A 593 -24.72 -38.04 5.42
N ASP A 594 -24.12 -37.87 6.59
CA ASP A 594 -23.89 -36.60 7.28
C ASP A 594 -22.61 -36.00 6.68
N SER A 595 -22.73 -34.98 5.83
CA SER A 595 -21.59 -34.32 5.21
C SER A 595 -21.03 -33.26 6.15
N THR A 596 -19.86 -33.56 6.69
CA THR A 596 -18.99 -32.66 7.43
C THR A 596 -18.52 -31.52 6.52
N GLU A 597 -19.17 -30.37 6.64
CA GLU A 597 -18.70 -29.12 6.06
C GLU A 597 -17.46 -28.63 6.81
N LYS A 598 -16.37 -28.48 6.06
CA LYS A 598 -15.05 -28.12 6.55
C LYS A 598 -15.04 -26.67 6.99
N THR A 599 -14.56 -26.48 8.22
CA THR A 599 -14.12 -25.22 8.81
C THR A 599 -13.05 -24.51 7.97
N THR A 600 -13.44 -23.54 7.16
CA THR A 600 -12.54 -22.50 6.60
C THR A 600 -13.01 -21.06 6.88
N ASP A 601 -14.25 -20.86 7.33
CA ASP A 601 -14.82 -19.51 7.54
C ASP A 601 -14.29 -18.76 8.78
N LYS A 602 -13.60 -19.44 9.71
CA LYS A 602 -13.24 -18.85 11.02
C LYS A 602 -12.05 -17.89 11.02
N LEU A 603 -11.32 -17.73 9.92
CA LEU A 603 -10.15 -16.85 9.87
C LEU A 603 -10.49 -15.40 9.49
N PHE A 604 -11.66 -15.18 8.89
CA PHE A 604 -12.12 -13.86 8.42
C PHE A 604 -13.42 -13.40 9.07
N ASP A 605 -14.13 -14.28 9.77
CA ASP A 605 -15.20 -13.87 10.67
C ASP A 605 -14.61 -13.25 11.95
N GLU A 606 -15.02 -12.00 12.23
CA GLU A 606 -14.76 -11.31 13.50
C GLU A 606 -15.32 -12.17 14.66
N SER A 607 -14.45 -12.92 15.37
CA SER A 607 -14.85 -13.64 16.57
C SER A 607 -15.05 -12.65 17.72
N ASP A 608 -16.30 -12.31 18.01
CA ASP A 608 -16.72 -11.28 18.98
C ASP A 608 -16.85 -11.75 20.44
N THR A 609 -16.24 -12.87 20.83
CA THR A 609 -16.21 -13.23 22.26
C THR A 609 -15.07 -12.53 22.98
N TRP A 610 -15.29 -11.29 23.44
CA TRP A 610 -14.62 -10.69 24.61
C TRP A 610 -15.50 -9.69 25.35
#